data_AF-A0A1G2DBH3-F1
#
_entry.id   AF-A0A1G2DBH3-F1
#
_cell.length_a   1.000
_cell.length_b   1.000
_cell.length_c   1.000
_cell.angle_alpha   90.00
_cell.angle_beta   90.00
_cell.angle_gamma   90.00
#
_symmetry.space_group_name_H-M   'P 1'
#
loop_
_entity.id
_entity.type
_entity.pdbx_description
1 polymer ?
#
loop_
_entity_poly.entity_id
_entity_poly.type
_entity_poly.pdbx_seq_one_letter_code
_entity_poly.pdbx_strand_id
1 'polypeptide(L)'
;MSQEGAPQKEYLETGLERIPTTEEVRTVFEQLLEGKEFEEARKHEDEKGLWLWEIIVKGQDGSYSEYAYVRKGRYAPLPGKSRGIEARDTAVCVAFYDADGMPGGGETVARLEEGAWKILL
;
A
#
# COMPACT_ATOMS: atom_id res chain seq x y z
N MET A 1 12.91 -3.43 36.76
CA MET A 1 11.45 -3.33 36.54
C MET A 1 11.20 -3.72 35.11
N SER A 2 10.83 -4.96 34.87
CA SER A 2 10.55 -5.48 33.54
C SER A 2 9.13 -5.02 33.16
N GLN A 3 9.01 -4.16 32.15
CA GLN A 3 7.71 -3.93 31.54
C GLN A 3 7.42 -5.14 30.65
N GLU A 4 6.45 -5.94 31.08
CA GLU A 4 5.79 -6.94 30.23
C GLU A 4 5.19 -6.19 29.03
N GLY A 5 5.85 -6.32 27.88
CA GLY A 5 5.29 -5.87 26.62
C GLY A 5 3.99 -6.62 26.39
N ALA A 6 2.90 -5.88 26.22
CA ALA A 6 1.58 -6.42 25.89
C ALA A 6 1.70 -7.49 24.79
N PRO A 7 0.93 -8.60 24.86
CA PRO A 7 1.00 -9.64 23.84
C PRO A 7 0.74 -9.00 22.48
N GLN A 8 1.76 -9.06 21.61
CA GLN A 8 1.64 -8.63 20.23
C GLN A 8 0.55 -9.49 19.61
N LYS A 9 -0.65 -8.95 19.39
CA LYS A 9 -1.65 -9.62 18.57
C LYS A 9 -0.97 -9.85 17.21
N GLU A 10 -0.62 -11.10 16.93
CA GLU A 10 -0.24 -11.52 15.59
C GLU A 10 -1.47 -11.31 14.72
N TYR A 11 -1.42 -10.30 13.85
CA TYR A 11 -2.28 -10.29 12.68
C TYR A 11 -1.71 -11.34 11.73
N LEU A 12 -1.90 -12.60 12.11
CA LEU A 12 -1.78 -13.71 11.19
C LEU A 12 -2.66 -13.38 9.99
N GLU A 13 -2.21 -13.68 8.78
CA GLU A 13 -3.09 -13.84 7.62
C GLU A 13 -4.03 -15.03 7.95
N THR A 14 -4.98 -14.83 8.87
CA THR A 14 -5.99 -15.81 9.27
C THR A 14 -6.91 -15.97 8.07
N GLY A 15 -6.90 -17.15 7.45
CA GLY A 15 -7.32 -17.36 6.07
C GLY A 15 -8.72 -16.90 5.64
N LEU A 16 -8.95 -17.00 4.32
CA LEU A 16 -10.10 -16.61 3.47
C LEU A 16 -10.16 -15.20 2.90
N GLU A 17 -9.21 -14.30 3.19
CA GLU A 17 -9.16 -13.04 2.44
C GLU A 17 -8.60 -13.31 1.04
N ARG A 18 -9.38 -12.96 0.01
CA ARG A 18 -8.98 -13.06 -1.39
C ARG A 18 -7.70 -12.27 -1.61
N ILE A 19 -6.70 -12.87 -2.24
CA ILE A 19 -5.47 -12.17 -2.63
C ILE A 19 -5.69 -11.57 -4.03
N PRO A 20 -5.61 -10.24 -4.19
CA PRO A 20 -5.71 -9.61 -5.49
C PRO A 20 -4.57 -10.03 -6.42
N THR A 21 -4.87 -10.21 -7.70
CA THR A 21 -3.82 -10.33 -8.72
C THR A 21 -3.18 -8.98 -9.01
N THR A 22 -2.01 -9.00 -9.65
CA THR A 22 -1.36 -7.78 -10.13
C THR A 22 -2.27 -6.96 -11.04
N GLU A 23 -2.99 -7.61 -11.96
CA GLU A 23 -3.89 -6.95 -12.90
C GLU A 23 -5.06 -6.29 -12.16
N GLU A 24 -5.60 -6.92 -11.13
CA GLU A 24 -6.68 -6.36 -10.32
C GLU A 24 -6.23 -5.11 -9.56
N VAL A 25 -5.03 -5.14 -8.98
CA VAL A 25 -4.43 -3.96 -8.33
C VAL A 25 -4.17 -2.86 -9.36
N ARG A 26 -3.70 -3.22 -10.57
CA ARG A 26 -3.50 -2.26 -11.65
C ARG A 26 -4.81 -1.55 -12.03
N THR A 27 -5.91 -2.29 -12.17
CA THR A 27 -7.22 -1.71 -12.46
C THR A 27 -7.68 -0.75 -11.37
N VAL A 28 -7.37 -1.03 -10.09
CA VAL A 28 -7.65 -0.07 -9.00
C VAL A 28 -6.83 1.20 -9.16
N PHE A 29 -5.54 1.11 -9.49
CA PHE A 29 -4.74 2.30 -9.80
C PHE A 29 -5.34 3.06 -10.98
N GLU A 30 -5.67 2.40 -12.09
CA GLU A 30 -6.26 3.07 -13.26
C GLU A 30 -7.57 3.80 -12.92
N GLN A 31 -8.41 3.24 -12.05
CA GLN A 31 -9.62 3.90 -11.55
C GLN A 31 -9.30 5.12 -10.67
N LEU A 32 -8.38 4.98 -9.71
CA LEU A 32 -7.98 6.06 -8.80
C LEU A 32 -7.30 7.22 -9.53
N LEU A 33 -6.58 6.92 -10.61
CA LEU A 33 -5.78 7.90 -11.34
C LEU A 33 -6.53 8.61 -12.46
N GLU A 34 -7.75 8.18 -12.77
CA GLU A 34 -8.61 8.80 -13.80
C GLU A 34 -7.88 8.97 -15.15
N GLY A 35 -7.08 7.99 -15.53
CA GLY A 35 -6.31 7.99 -16.78
C GLY A 35 -4.98 8.76 -16.75
N LYS A 36 -4.53 9.24 -15.59
CA LYS A 36 -3.17 9.78 -15.44
C LYS A 36 -2.13 8.65 -15.57
N GLU A 37 -1.02 8.95 -16.23
CA GLU A 37 0.14 8.06 -16.29
C GLU A 37 0.85 8.01 -14.93
N PHE A 38 1.49 6.88 -14.64
CA PHE A 38 2.27 6.68 -13.43
C PHE A 38 3.59 5.96 -13.74
N GLU A 39 4.57 6.18 -12.87
CA GLU A 39 5.86 5.49 -12.88
C GLU A 39 5.87 4.42 -11.78
N GLU A 40 6.36 3.22 -12.08
CA GLU A 40 6.57 2.20 -11.04
C GLU A 40 7.79 2.56 -10.19
N ALA A 41 7.59 2.73 -8.89
CA ALA A 41 8.67 3.03 -7.94
C ALA A 41 9.24 1.74 -7.31
N ARG A 42 8.35 0.83 -6.91
CA ARG A 42 8.75 -0.44 -6.29
C ARG A 42 7.64 -1.48 -6.43
N LYS A 43 8.03 -2.73 -6.59
CA LYS A 43 7.11 -3.87 -6.61
C LYS A 43 7.73 -5.08 -5.90
N HIS A 44 6.95 -5.75 -5.05
CA HIS A 44 7.38 -6.96 -4.35
C HIS A 44 6.29 -8.02 -4.28
N GLU A 45 6.73 -9.26 -4.46
CA GLU A 45 5.91 -10.47 -4.45
C GLU A 45 6.48 -11.48 -3.46
N ASP A 46 5.63 -12.38 -2.98
CA ASP A 46 5.99 -13.55 -2.20
C ASP A 46 5.34 -14.81 -2.81
N GLU A 47 5.41 -15.95 -2.12
CA GLU A 47 4.82 -17.22 -2.60
C GLU A 47 3.30 -17.14 -2.85
N LYS A 48 2.63 -16.14 -2.27
CA LYS A 48 1.19 -15.91 -2.43
C LYS A 48 0.87 -14.81 -3.45
N GLY A 49 1.88 -14.17 -4.03
CA GLY A 49 1.76 -13.14 -5.06
C GLY A 49 2.09 -11.73 -4.56
N LEU A 50 1.51 -10.73 -5.23
CA LEU A 50 1.78 -9.32 -4.97
C LEU A 50 1.41 -8.92 -3.54
N TRP A 51 2.37 -8.38 -2.80
CA TRP A 51 2.14 -7.87 -1.45
C TRP A 51 2.46 -6.38 -1.29
N LEU A 52 3.26 -5.80 -2.20
CA LEU A 52 3.53 -4.36 -2.26
C LEU A 52 3.68 -3.89 -3.70
N TRP A 53 3.01 -2.78 -4.02
CA TRP A 53 3.24 -2.05 -5.27
C TRP A 53 3.13 -0.55 -5.02
N GLU A 54 4.25 0.16 -5.21
CA GLU A 54 4.36 1.61 -5.07
C GLU A 54 4.49 2.23 -6.48
N ILE A 55 3.66 3.22 -6.77
CA ILE A 55 3.68 3.99 -8.01
C ILE A 55 3.73 5.49 -7.71
N ILE A 56 4.31 6.26 -8.62
CA ILE A 56 4.43 7.71 -8.53
C ILE A 56 3.64 8.38 -9.65
N VAL A 57 2.87 9.40 -9.30
CA VAL A 57 2.13 10.24 -10.23
C VAL A 57 2.65 11.66 -10.11
N LYS A 58 3.22 12.20 -11.19
CA LYS A 58 3.80 13.55 -11.20
C LYS A 58 2.72 14.61 -11.45
N GLY A 59 2.74 15.65 -10.63
CA GLY A 59 2.01 16.90 -10.83
C GLY A 59 2.72 17.81 -11.82
N GLN A 60 2.01 18.81 -12.33
CA GLN A 60 2.55 19.77 -13.31
C GLN A 60 3.47 20.82 -12.69
N ASP A 61 3.31 21.08 -11.40
CA ASP A 61 4.05 22.07 -10.60
C ASP A 61 5.29 21.48 -9.91
N GLY A 62 5.66 20.24 -10.24
CA GLY A 62 6.75 19.51 -9.57
C GLY A 62 6.31 18.73 -8.33
N SER A 63 5.07 18.91 -7.86
CA SER A 63 4.48 18.04 -6.84
C SER A 63 4.36 16.61 -7.35
N TYR A 64 4.17 15.65 -6.43
CA TYR A 64 3.87 14.29 -6.82
C TYR A 64 3.05 13.57 -5.75
N SER A 65 2.42 12.48 -6.16
CA SER A 65 1.71 11.58 -5.25
C SER A 65 2.29 10.18 -5.36
N GLU A 66 2.49 9.53 -4.22
CA GLU A 66 2.88 8.13 -4.13
C GLU A 66 1.64 7.31 -3.77
N TYR A 67 1.28 6.34 -4.59
CA TYR A 67 0.24 5.36 -4.26
C TYR A 67 0.91 4.05 -3.91
N ALA A 68 0.52 3.47 -2.77
CA ALA A 68 1.05 2.21 -2.28
C ALA A 68 -0.09 1.22 -2.06
N TYR A 69 -0.15 0.19 -2.89
CA TYR A 69 -0.88 -1.04 -2.58
C TYR A 69 -0.08 -1.83 -1.54
N VAL A 70 -0.74 -2.27 -0.47
CA VAL A 70 -0.17 -3.22 0.50
C VAL A 70 -1.20 -4.30 0.80
N ARG A 71 -0.80 -5.56 0.66
CA ARG A 71 -1.62 -6.70 1.08
C ARG A 71 -1.63 -6.79 2.60
N LYS A 72 -2.76 -7.17 3.19
CA LYS A 72 -2.85 -7.43 4.63
C LYS A 72 -1.82 -8.47 5.04
N GLY A 73 -1.07 -8.18 6.10
CA GLY A 73 -0.06 -9.09 6.62
C GLY A 73 1.12 -8.39 7.26
N ARG A 74 2.14 -9.19 7.59
CA ARG A 74 3.42 -8.73 8.12
C ARG A 74 4.54 -9.20 7.18
N TYR A 75 5.32 -8.25 6.70
CA TYR A 75 6.39 -8.48 5.75
C TYR A 75 7.73 -8.09 6.36
N ALA A 76 8.76 -8.88 6.06
CA ALA A 76 10.11 -8.61 6.52
C ALA A 76 10.61 -7.22 6.07
N PRO A 77 11.57 -6.61 6.77
CA PRO A 77 12.18 -5.37 6.34
C PRO A 77 12.71 -5.47 4.91
N LEU A 78 12.38 -4.48 4.08
CA LEU A 78 12.98 -4.33 2.76
C LEU A 78 14.47 -3.94 2.87
N PRO A 79 15.28 -4.19 1.83
CA PRO A 79 16.68 -3.78 1.83
C PRO A 79 16.86 -2.30 2.20
N GLY A 80 17.73 -2.03 3.18
CA GLY A 80 17.97 -0.68 3.68
C GLY A 80 16.92 -0.14 4.66
N LYS A 81 15.94 -0.96 5.09
CA LYS A 81 14.97 -0.61 6.13
C LYS A 81 15.22 -1.41 7.41
N SER A 82 15.05 -0.76 8.56
CA SER A 82 15.22 -1.38 9.88
C SER A 82 13.94 -2.00 10.43
N ARG A 83 12.79 -1.75 9.80
CA ARG A 83 11.47 -2.26 10.19
C ARG A 83 10.76 -2.88 8.99
N GLY A 84 10.00 -3.93 9.28
CA GLY A 84 9.09 -4.56 8.34
C GLY A 84 7.86 -3.70 8.06
N ILE A 85 7.02 -4.17 7.16
CA ILE A 85 5.72 -3.57 6.84
C ILE A 85 4.64 -4.40 7.52
N GLU A 86 3.73 -3.76 8.24
CA GLU A 86 2.56 -4.38 8.83
C GLU A 86 1.32 -3.65 8.34
N ALA A 87 0.44 -4.38 7.67
CA ALA A 87 -0.82 -3.87 7.15
C ALA A 87 -1.97 -4.67 7.77
N ARG A 88 -2.95 -3.94 8.35
CA ARG A 88 -4.15 -4.53 8.96
C ARG A 88 -5.21 -4.90 7.93
N ASP A 89 -5.19 -4.21 6.79
CA ASP A 89 -6.15 -4.35 5.70
C ASP A 89 -5.38 -4.41 4.37
N THR A 90 -5.96 -5.09 3.37
CA THR A 90 -5.46 -5.03 1.99
C THR A 90 -5.98 -3.73 1.38
N ALA A 91 -5.09 -2.79 1.07
CA ALA A 91 -5.49 -1.41 0.79
C ALA A 91 -4.54 -0.70 -0.17
N VAL A 92 -5.02 0.42 -0.73
CA VAL A 92 -4.20 1.42 -1.42
C VAL A 92 -4.22 2.70 -0.59
N CYS A 93 -3.04 3.18 -0.22
CA CYS A 93 -2.85 4.47 0.43
C CYS A 93 -2.18 5.44 -0.55
N VAL A 94 -2.51 6.72 -0.45
CA VAL A 94 -1.83 7.79 -1.16
C VAL A 94 -1.07 8.66 -0.16
N ALA A 95 0.13 9.12 -0.54
CA ALA A 95 0.86 10.17 0.13
C ALA A 95 1.12 11.31 -0.88
N PHE A 96 0.90 12.54 -0.44
CA PHE A 96 1.05 13.74 -1.28
C PHE A 96 2.32 14.48 -0.90
N TYR A 97 3.08 14.93 -1.89
CA TYR A 97 4.32 15.66 -1.71
C TYR A 97 4.29 16.93 -2.56
N ASP A 98 4.79 18.02 -2.01
CA ASP A 98 4.98 19.26 -2.78
C ASP A 98 6.22 19.19 -3.70
N ALA A 99 6.48 20.29 -4.42
CA ALA A 99 7.58 20.39 -5.37
C ALA A 99 8.98 20.29 -4.72
N ASP A 100 9.08 20.54 -3.42
CA ASP A 100 10.31 20.41 -2.64
C ASP A 100 10.44 18.99 -2.05
N GLY A 101 9.48 18.10 -2.30
CA GLY A 101 9.43 16.74 -1.78
C GLY A 101 8.98 16.66 -0.33
N MET A 102 8.35 17.72 0.21
CA MET A 102 7.84 17.72 1.57
C MET A 102 6.46 17.03 1.63
N PRO A 103 6.24 16.10 2.57
CA PRO A 103 4.97 15.39 2.68
C PRO A 103 3.86 16.32 3.20
N GLY A 104 2.78 16.44 2.43
CA GLY A 104 1.57 17.18 2.79
C GLY A 104 0.53 16.33 3.55
N GLY A 105 0.72 15.02 3.61
CA GLY A 105 -0.21 14.08 4.26
C GLY A 105 -0.47 12.86 3.40
N GLY A 106 -1.47 12.07 3.80
CA GLY A 106 -1.87 10.88 3.07
C GLY A 106 -3.11 10.23 3.68
N GLU A 107 -3.74 9.35 2.91
CA GLU A 107 -4.96 8.68 3.29
C GLU A 107 -5.13 7.34 2.58
N THR A 108 -6.06 6.52 3.08
CA THR A 108 -6.45 5.28 2.40
C THR A 108 -7.51 5.60 1.36
N VAL A 109 -7.22 5.35 0.08
CA VAL A 109 -8.10 5.66 -1.06
C VAL A 109 -8.81 4.44 -1.64
N ALA A 110 -8.36 3.23 -1.30
CA ALA A 110 -9.09 2.01 -1.60
C ALA A 110 -8.84 0.93 -0.54
N ARG A 111 -9.83 0.09 -0.29
CA ARG A 111 -9.71 -1.11 0.56
C ARG A 111 -10.36 -2.31 -0.11
N LEU A 112 -9.77 -3.48 0.07
CA LEU A 112 -10.40 -4.75 -0.27
C LEU A 112 -11.24 -5.21 0.92
N GLU A 113 -12.55 -5.14 0.77
CA GLU A 113 -13.53 -5.53 1.79
C GLU A 113 -14.43 -6.62 1.20
N GLU A 114 -14.63 -7.73 1.94
CA GLU A 114 -15.51 -8.83 1.51
C GLU A 114 -15.18 -9.39 0.10
N GLY A 115 -13.90 -9.33 -0.30
CA GLY A 115 -13.43 -9.82 -1.59
C GLY A 115 -13.60 -8.85 -2.76
N ALA A 116 -14.13 -7.64 -2.53
CA ALA A 116 -14.29 -6.59 -3.55
C ALA A 116 -13.53 -5.32 -3.17
N TRP A 117 -13.07 -4.58 -4.19
CA TRP A 117 -12.43 -3.29 -3.97
C TRP A 117 -13.49 -2.21 -3.75
N LYS A 118 -13.33 -1.46 -2.66
CA LYS A 118 -14.10 -0.27 -2.34
C LYS A 118 -13.21 0.95 -2.48
N ILE A 119 -13.58 1.83 -3.41
CA ILE A 119 -12.92 3.13 -3.61
C ILE A 119 -13.48 4.13 -2.58
N LEU A 120 -12.60 4.88 -1.93
CA LEU A 120 -12.90 5.72 -0.75
C LEU A 120 -12.77 7.23 -1.00
N LEU A 121 -12.71 7.65 -2.27
CA LEU A 121 -12.57 9.05 -2.71
C LEU A 121 -13.64 9.99 -2.12
#